data_AF-A0A960LM29-F1
#
_entry.id   AF-A0A960LM29-F1
#
_cell.length_a   1.000
_cell.length_b   1.000
_cell.length_c   1.000
_cell.angle_alpha   90.00
_cell.angle_beta   90.00
_cell.angle_gamma   90.00
#
_symmetry.space_group_name_H-M   'P 1'
#
loop_
_entity.id
_entity.type
_entity.pdbx_description
1 polymer ?
#
loop_
_entity_poly.entity_id
_entity_poly.type
_entity_poly.pdbx_seq_one_letter_code
_entity_poly.pdbx_strand_id
1 'polypeptide(L)'
;MQSHPFSCRLSWILAAGLMILMLHLTSEVARAQLDIGLELDKKTFMTHEPITGVLTMVNRAGREIVLDGPPSGGPWLDFHVIDGRQHMVTPVPGIANPGPLILPNGAPHKIKVMVNHAYPMTESGMYRVKVRVYFPPLQRYFETRIQTVNIVDGQPMWGPQVFGVPAGFDGAGTYRAYTLLTFFQGTQKRSIYFRLSDNDTGRVRTTYSLGEYMMVRPPEHAVDAQSQLHVLHMAAPQQYFYTVIQPSGKVLKQVGYREKGLSRPELVVNPQGDVAIRGGVSVEEMETPYEEREFRKLSERPPGMPVYSPPGG
;
A
#
# COMPACT_ATOMS: atom_id res chain seq x y z
N MET A 1 55.30 50.53 -41.74
CA MET A 1 55.58 50.67 -40.30
C MET A 1 54.50 51.55 -39.69
N GLN A 2 53.35 50.96 -39.34
CA GLN A 2 52.32 51.57 -38.50
C GLN A 2 51.66 50.44 -37.70
N SER A 3 51.79 50.52 -36.39
CA SER A 3 51.33 49.56 -35.39
C SER A 3 49.91 49.90 -34.89
N HIS A 4 49.17 48.83 -34.54
CA HIS A 4 47.78 48.72 -34.08
C HIS A 4 47.27 49.76 -33.06
N PRO A 5 45.92 49.87 -32.93
CA PRO A 5 45.32 49.30 -31.71
C PRO A 5 43.98 48.59 -31.99
N PHE A 6 44.02 47.33 -32.43
CA PHE A 6 42.83 46.46 -32.50
C PHE A 6 42.69 45.52 -31.29
N SER A 7 43.68 45.49 -30.38
CA SER A 7 43.74 44.55 -29.26
C SER A 7 42.87 44.93 -28.05
N CYS A 8 42.41 46.18 -27.96
CA CYS A 8 41.73 46.66 -26.75
C CYS A 8 40.22 46.36 -26.72
N ARG A 9 39.52 46.31 -27.86
CA ARG A 9 38.06 46.07 -27.89
C ARG A 9 37.67 44.59 -27.77
N LEU A 10 38.52 43.68 -28.23
CA LEU A 10 38.24 42.24 -28.19
C LEU A 10 38.41 41.65 -26.77
N SER A 11 39.32 42.23 -25.96
CA SER A 11 39.55 41.81 -24.58
C SER A 11 38.37 42.11 -23.66
N TRP A 12 37.64 43.22 -23.88
CA TRP A 12 36.46 43.58 -23.11
C TRP A 12 35.24 42.71 -23.43
N ILE A 13 35.07 42.30 -24.69
CA ILE A 13 33.98 41.42 -25.12
C ILE A 13 34.20 39.98 -24.61
N LEU A 14 35.45 39.50 -24.63
CA LEU A 14 35.81 38.20 -24.07
C LEU A 14 35.69 38.17 -22.54
N ALA A 15 36.07 39.24 -21.84
CA ALA A 15 35.88 39.36 -20.40
C ALA A 15 34.40 39.42 -20.00
N ALA A 16 33.56 40.15 -20.75
CA ALA A 16 32.12 40.21 -20.52
C ALA A 16 31.42 38.86 -20.81
N GLY A 17 31.83 38.15 -21.85
CA GLY A 17 31.34 36.80 -22.16
C GLY A 17 31.71 35.76 -21.10
N LEU A 18 32.93 35.84 -20.54
CA LEU A 18 33.39 34.95 -19.47
C LEU A 18 32.65 35.24 -18.14
N MET A 19 32.31 36.49 -17.87
CA MET A 19 31.56 36.91 -16.67
C MET A 19 30.09 36.47 -16.73
N ILE A 20 29.47 36.50 -17.92
CA ILE A 20 28.11 35.94 -18.12
C ILE A 20 28.12 34.41 -18.04
N LEU A 21 29.16 33.75 -18.55
CA LEU A 21 29.31 32.29 -18.45
C LEU A 21 29.57 31.83 -17.00
N MET A 22 30.32 32.59 -16.19
CA MET A 22 30.49 32.32 -14.75
C MET A 22 29.22 32.56 -13.93
N LEU A 23 28.38 33.53 -14.30
CA LEU A 23 27.09 33.77 -13.65
C LEU A 23 26.07 32.63 -13.87
N HIS A 24 26.26 31.82 -14.92
CA HIS A 24 25.44 30.63 -15.18
C HIS A 24 25.95 29.36 -14.47
N LEU A 25 27.14 29.40 -13.83
CA LEU A 25 27.69 28.25 -13.10
C LEU A 25 27.42 28.27 -11.58
N THR A 26 26.93 29.37 -11.02
CA THR A 26 26.42 29.39 -9.64
C THR A 26 24.94 29.05 -9.63
N SER A 27 24.65 27.79 -9.95
CA SER A 27 23.36 27.18 -9.60
C SER A 27 23.29 27.13 -8.08
N GLU A 28 22.81 28.21 -7.46
CA GLU A 28 22.45 28.21 -6.04
C GLU A 28 21.44 27.10 -5.83
N VAL A 29 21.89 26.00 -5.21
CA VAL A 29 20.97 25.08 -4.56
C VAL A 29 20.43 25.86 -3.37
N ALA A 30 19.35 26.62 -3.60
CA ALA A 30 18.58 27.23 -2.55
C ALA A 30 18.23 26.12 -1.56
N ARG A 31 18.95 26.06 -0.43
CA ARG A 31 18.68 25.07 0.61
C ARG A 31 17.36 25.47 1.22
N ALA A 32 16.27 24.91 0.71
CA ALA A 32 14.95 25.11 1.25
C ALA A 32 14.97 24.84 2.76
N GLN A 33 14.33 25.71 3.54
CA GLN A 33 14.17 25.53 4.99
C GLN A 33 13.33 24.28 5.33
N LEU A 34 12.66 23.72 4.33
CA LEU A 34 11.99 22.44 4.35
C LEU A 34 12.33 21.67 3.07
N ASP A 35 12.95 20.51 3.22
CA ASP A 35 13.23 19.58 2.11
C ASP A 35 12.22 18.42 2.19
N ILE A 36 11.54 18.13 1.07
CA ILE A 36 10.47 17.13 1.01
C ILE A 36 10.63 16.18 -0.16
N GLY A 37 10.33 14.91 0.06
CA GLY A 37 10.36 13.86 -0.97
C GLY A 37 9.23 12.86 -0.77
N LEU A 38 8.62 12.43 -1.87
CA LEU A 38 7.62 11.36 -1.89
C LEU A 38 8.19 10.14 -2.61
N GLU A 39 8.17 9.00 -1.93
CA GLU A 39 8.44 7.70 -2.53
C GLU A 39 7.16 6.87 -2.47
N LEU A 40 6.60 6.51 -3.63
CA LEU A 40 5.42 5.64 -3.69
C LEU A 40 5.84 4.17 -3.62
N ASP A 41 5.00 3.34 -3.02
CA ASP A 41 5.31 1.91 -2.83
C ASP A 41 5.47 1.17 -4.17
N LYS A 42 4.79 1.66 -5.22
CA LYS A 42 4.79 1.10 -6.58
C LYS A 42 4.64 2.23 -7.62
N LYS A 43 4.91 1.91 -8.89
CA LYS A 43 4.60 2.80 -10.03
C LYS A 43 3.26 2.48 -10.70
N THR A 44 2.81 1.23 -10.57
CA THR A 44 1.57 0.76 -11.16
C THR A 44 0.70 0.16 -10.06
N PHE A 45 -0.54 0.61 -9.97
CA PHE A 45 -1.53 0.17 -8.99
C PHE A 45 -2.77 -0.37 -9.71
N MET A 46 -3.49 -1.27 -9.03
CA MET A 46 -4.79 -1.70 -9.50
C MET A 46 -5.85 -0.64 -9.25
N THR A 47 -6.87 -0.57 -10.10
CA THR A 47 -8.08 0.23 -9.85
C THR A 47 -8.67 -0.09 -8.46
N HIS A 48 -8.93 0.96 -7.68
CA HIS A 48 -9.36 0.91 -6.27
C HIS A 48 -8.37 0.28 -5.28
N GLU A 49 -7.10 0.08 -5.65
CA GLU A 49 -6.02 -0.23 -4.69
C GLU A 49 -5.61 1.04 -3.94
N PRO A 50 -5.34 0.98 -2.63
CA PRO A 50 -4.73 2.09 -1.91
C PRO A 50 -3.40 2.52 -2.53
N ILE A 51 -3.27 3.80 -2.88
CA ILE A 51 -2.05 4.38 -3.46
C ILE A 51 -1.25 4.97 -2.31
N THR A 52 -0.38 4.14 -1.74
CA THR A 52 0.43 4.47 -0.56
C THR A 52 1.88 4.78 -0.91
N GLY A 53 2.53 5.54 -0.01
CA GLY A 53 3.94 5.87 -0.09
C GLY A 53 4.47 6.45 1.21
N VAL A 54 5.73 6.85 1.18
CA VAL A 54 6.44 7.50 2.29
C VAL A 54 6.78 8.94 1.90
N LEU A 55 6.24 9.88 2.67
CA LEU A 55 6.65 11.28 2.65
C LEU A 55 7.84 11.44 3.62
N THR A 56 8.97 11.89 3.10
CA THR A 56 10.14 12.29 3.88
C THR A 56 10.19 13.81 3.96
N MET A 57 10.33 14.35 5.16
CA MET A 57 10.46 15.79 5.42
C MET A 57 11.72 16.04 6.25
N VAL A 58 12.50 17.05 5.87
CA VAL A 58 13.69 17.48 6.62
C VAL A 58 13.57 18.96 6.90
N ASN A 59 13.41 19.30 8.18
CA ASN A 59 13.40 20.69 8.64
C ASN A 59 14.84 21.22 8.73
N ARG A 60 15.11 22.30 8.02
CA ARG A 60 16.40 23.01 7.99
C ARG A 60 16.30 24.44 8.53
N ALA A 61 15.26 24.74 9.30
CA ALA A 61 15.00 26.07 9.85
C ALA A 61 15.75 26.37 11.17
N GLY A 62 16.49 25.41 11.71
CA GLY A 62 17.27 25.62 12.94
C GLY A 62 16.47 25.52 14.23
N ARG A 63 15.16 25.22 14.16
CA ARG A 63 14.26 25.04 15.30
C ARG A 63 13.17 24.04 14.97
N GLU A 64 12.52 23.51 15.99
CA GLU A 64 11.30 22.71 15.82
C GLU A 64 10.18 23.56 15.18
N ILE A 65 9.35 22.91 14.37
CA ILE A 65 8.22 23.54 13.68
C ILE A 65 6.99 22.68 13.90
N VAL A 66 5.88 23.32 14.26
CA VAL A 66 4.57 22.70 14.19
C VAL A 66 4.04 22.92 12.78
N LEU A 67 3.80 21.83 12.05
CA LEU A 67 3.09 21.86 10.78
C LEU A 67 1.59 21.88 11.09
N ASP A 68 1.00 23.05 10.89
CA ASP A 68 -0.44 23.30 10.94
C ASP A 68 -0.90 23.93 9.63
N GLY A 69 -2.22 23.92 9.41
CA GLY A 69 -2.80 24.47 8.19
C GLY A 69 -2.58 25.97 8.07
N PRO A 70 -2.73 26.55 6.87
CA PRO A 70 -2.69 28.00 6.71
C PRO A 70 -3.77 28.70 7.56
N PRO A 71 -3.53 29.95 8.01
CA PRO A 71 -4.51 30.71 8.78
C PRO A 71 -5.86 30.91 8.09
N SER A 72 -5.88 30.90 6.75
CA SER A 72 -7.09 30.95 5.93
C SER A 72 -7.95 29.69 6.01
N GLY A 73 -7.46 28.63 6.66
CA GLY A 73 -8.07 27.31 6.67
C GLY A 73 -7.52 26.42 5.54
N GLY A 74 -7.51 25.11 5.81
CA GLY A 74 -7.00 24.07 4.90
C GLY A 74 -6.00 23.14 5.61
N PRO A 75 -5.63 22.02 4.98
CA PRO A 75 -4.66 21.10 5.55
C PRO A 75 -3.23 21.59 5.34
N TRP A 76 -2.34 21.24 6.27
CA TRP A 76 -0.91 21.42 6.10
C TRP A 76 -0.32 20.40 5.10
N LEU A 77 -0.97 19.26 4.92
CA LEU A 77 -0.60 18.22 3.96
C LEU A 77 -1.71 18.06 2.93
N ASP A 78 -1.39 18.34 1.67
CA ASP A 78 -2.29 18.33 0.53
C ASP A 78 -1.62 17.58 -0.65
N PHE A 79 -2.39 17.20 -1.67
CA PHE A 79 -1.89 16.56 -2.88
C PHE A 79 -2.32 17.34 -4.11
N HIS A 80 -1.38 17.50 -5.03
CA HIS A 80 -1.66 17.96 -6.38
C HIS A 80 -1.73 16.73 -7.28
N VAL A 81 -2.92 16.37 -7.73
CA VAL A 81 -3.15 15.20 -8.59
C VAL A 81 -3.71 15.65 -9.93
N ILE A 82 -3.01 15.29 -11.01
CA ILE A 82 -3.41 15.58 -12.39
C ILE A 82 -3.65 14.26 -13.12
N ASP A 83 -4.77 14.14 -13.81
CA ASP A 83 -5.10 12.97 -14.63
C ASP A 83 -4.36 12.95 -15.98
N GLY A 84 -4.56 11.88 -16.75
CA GLY A 84 -3.94 11.74 -18.08
C GLY A 84 -4.41 12.80 -19.09
N ARG A 85 -5.60 13.39 -18.86
CA ARG A 85 -6.21 14.44 -19.68
C ARG A 85 -5.80 15.86 -19.24
N GLN A 86 -4.87 15.98 -18.30
CA GLN A 86 -4.39 17.24 -17.72
C GLN A 86 -5.42 17.98 -16.85
N HIS A 87 -6.46 17.30 -16.37
CA HIS A 87 -7.38 17.87 -15.39
C HIS A 87 -6.88 17.67 -13.97
N MET A 88 -7.13 18.67 -13.12
CA MET A 88 -6.92 18.57 -11.69
C MET A 88 -7.99 17.65 -11.08
N VAL A 89 -7.56 16.66 -10.29
CA VAL A 89 -8.47 15.82 -9.52
C VAL A 89 -8.88 16.56 -8.26
N THR A 90 -10.17 16.82 -8.12
CA THR A 90 -10.74 17.50 -6.94
C THR A 90 -10.82 16.53 -5.76
N PRO A 91 -10.39 16.94 -4.55
CA PRO A 91 -10.54 16.12 -3.36
C PRO A 91 -12.01 15.93 -2.97
N VAL A 92 -12.33 14.77 -2.40
CA VAL A 92 -13.66 14.48 -1.84
C VAL A 92 -13.91 15.38 -0.63
N PRO A 93 -15.05 16.10 -0.57
CA PRO A 93 -15.37 16.96 0.56
C PRO A 93 -15.65 16.14 1.83
N GLY A 94 -15.39 16.72 2.99
CA GLY A 94 -15.70 16.12 4.30
C GLY A 94 -14.66 15.11 4.80
N ILE A 95 -13.57 14.86 4.05
CA ILE A 95 -12.42 14.13 4.58
C ILE A 95 -11.70 15.02 5.62
N ALA A 96 -11.45 14.46 6.80
CA ALA A 96 -10.79 15.18 7.88
C ALA A 96 -9.35 15.54 7.50
N ASN A 97 -8.96 16.79 7.76
CA ASN A 97 -7.58 17.23 7.60
C ASN A 97 -6.66 16.49 8.59
N PRO A 98 -5.40 16.24 8.22
CA PRO A 98 -4.43 15.70 9.16
C PRO A 98 -4.24 16.68 10.33
N GLY A 99 -4.16 16.13 11.54
CA GLY A 99 -3.86 16.90 12.74
C GLY A 99 -2.47 17.55 12.68
N PRO A 100 -2.18 18.53 13.55
CA PRO A 100 -0.87 19.16 13.60
C PRO A 100 0.25 18.15 13.80
N LEU A 101 1.38 18.36 13.14
CA LEU A 101 2.56 17.50 13.26
C LEU A 101 3.76 18.30 13.73
N ILE A 102 4.42 17.84 14.79
CA ILE A 102 5.69 18.42 15.24
C ILE A 102 6.81 17.86 14.37
N LEU A 103 7.56 18.76 13.71
CA LEU A 103 8.69 18.43 12.85
C LEU A 103 10.00 18.87 13.52
N PRO A 104 10.77 17.91 14.09
CA PRO A 104 12.07 18.19 14.70
C PRO A 104 13.06 18.77 13.69
N ASN A 105 14.03 19.54 14.18
CA ASN A 105 15.08 20.11 13.34
C ASN A 105 16.10 19.05 12.89
N GLY A 106 16.54 19.12 11.63
CA GLY A 106 17.70 18.41 11.09
C GLY A 106 17.44 16.99 10.58
N ALA A 107 16.90 16.10 11.41
CA ALA A 107 16.75 14.69 11.02
C ALA A 107 15.56 14.46 10.06
N PRO A 108 15.65 13.51 9.09
CA PRO A 108 14.52 13.14 8.26
C PRO A 108 13.37 12.53 9.06
N HIS A 109 12.18 13.12 8.93
CA HIS A 109 10.94 12.59 9.46
C HIS A 109 10.15 11.90 8.34
N LYS A 110 9.79 10.63 8.54
CA LYS A 110 9.10 9.82 7.54
C LYS A 110 7.69 9.49 8.01
N ILE A 111 6.68 9.80 7.19
CA ILE A 111 5.29 9.43 7.45
C ILE A 111 4.72 8.64 6.27
N LYS A 112 3.88 7.65 6.57
CA LYS A 112 3.14 6.92 5.54
C LYS A 112 1.94 7.76 5.10
N VAL A 113 1.75 7.89 3.80
CA VAL A 113 0.66 8.66 3.20
C VAL A 113 -0.15 7.78 2.24
N MET A 114 -1.43 8.10 2.08
CA MET A 114 -2.32 7.50 1.09
C MET A 114 -2.94 8.60 0.25
N VAL A 115 -2.65 8.60 -1.06
CA VAL A 115 -3.05 9.69 -1.96
C VAL A 115 -4.54 9.59 -2.28
N ASN A 116 -5.00 8.41 -2.67
CA ASN A 116 -6.37 8.19 -3.14
C ASN A 116 -7.43 8.06 -2.04
N HIS A 117 -7.07 8.41 -0.79
CA HIS A 117 -8.05 8.56 0.29
C HIS A 117 -8.94 9.79 0.08
N ALA A 118 -8.32 10.92 -0.29
CA ALA A 118 -9.05 12.16 -0.59
C ALA A 118 -9.15 12.44 -2.08
N TYR A 119 -8.18 12.01 -2.90
CA TYR A 119 -8.12 12.31 -4.33
C TYR A 119 -8.52 11.08 -5.14
N PRO A 120 -9.77 10.97 -5.63
CA PRO A 120 -10.23 9.75 -6.29
C PRO A 120 -9.46 9.53 -7.59
N MET A 121 -8.75 8.41 -7.67
CA MET A 121 -8.01 7.97 -8.85
C MET A 121 -8.62 6.63 -9.30
N THR A 122 -9.88 6.67 -9.71
CA THR A 122 -10.69 5.47 -9.98
C THR A 122 -10.66 5.03 -11.44
N GLU A 123 -10.26 5.91 -12.35
CA GLU A 123 -10.16 5.57 -13.76
C GLU A 123 -8.80 4.96 -14.08
N SER A 124 -8.78 4.01 -15.01
CA SER A 124 -7.52 3.50 -15.54
C SER A 124 -6.82 4.58 -16.37
N GLY A 125 -5.52 4.76 -16.15
CA GLY A 125 -4.75 5.79 -16.82
C GLY A 125 -3.52 6.21 -16.04
N MET A 126 -2.77 7.14 -16.63
CA MET A 126 -1.62 7.75 -15.99
C MET A 126 -2.06 8.98 -15.19
N TYR A 127 -1.52 9.11 -13.98
CA TYR A 127 -1.69 10.27 -13.12
C TYR A 127 -0.33 10.83 -12.73
N ARG A 128 -0.29 12.13 -12.44
CA ARG A 128 0.86 12.83 -11.88
C ARG A 128 0.51 13.34 -10.50
N VAL A 129 1.31 12.98 -9.51
CA VAL A 129 1.10 13.29 -8.10
C VAL A 129 2.26 14.11 -7.58
N LYS A 130 1.96 15.19 -6.86
CA LYS A 130 2.89 15.86 -5.96
C LYS A 130 2.26 15.96 -4.58
N VAL A 131 3.08 15.90 -3.55
CA VAL A 131 2.67 16.29 -2.19
C VAL A 131 2.95 17.76 -2.01
N ARG A 132 2.03 18.46 -1.35
CA ARG A 132 2.15 19.86 -0.95
C ARG A 132 2.17 19.92 0.58
N VAL A 133 3.22 20.51 1.14
CA VAL A 133 3.38 20.70 2.59
C VAL A 133 3.39 22.19 2.89
N TYR A 134 2.40 22.67 3.62
CA TYR A 134 2.38 24.04 4.13
C TYR A 134 3.47 24.20 5.18
N PHE A 135 4.27 25.25 5.03
CA PHE A 135 5.36 25.56 5.94
C PHE A 135 5.07 26.89 6.64
N PRO A 136 4.57 26.86 7.89
CA PRO A 136 4.09 28.06 8.58
C PRO A 136 5.12 29.20 8.67
N PRO A 137 6.43 28.96 8.91
CA PRO A 137 7.40 30.05 8.99
C PRO A 137 7.51 30.92 7.74
N LEU A 138 7.20 30.36 6.56
CA LEU A 138 7.23 31.09 5.28
C LEU A 138 5.83 31.30 4.69
N GLN A 139 4.79 30.88 5.40
CA GLN A 139 3.39 30.97 5.00
C GLN A 139 3.11 30.49 3.56
N ARG A 140 3.79 29.43 3.12
CA ARG A 140 3.67 28.90 1.75
C ARG A 140 3.75 27.39 1.71
N TYR A 141 3.24 26.82 0.62
CA TYR A 141 3.40 25.40 0.33
C TYR A 141 4.74 25.11 -0.34
N PHE A 142 5.37 24.02 0.06
CA PHE A 142 6.45 23.36 -0.66
C PHE A 142 5.87 22.16 -1.40
N GLU A 143 6.38 21.86 -2.60
CA GLU A 143 5.95 20.70 -3.37
C GLU A 143 7.07 19.69 -3.57
N THR A 144 6.74 18.41 -3.55
CA THR A 144 7.67 17.36 -3.95
C THR A 144 7.92 17.40 -5.46
N ARG A 145 8.92 16.64 -5.91
CA ARG A 145 9.02 16.24 -7.32
C ARG A 145 7.75 15.48 -7.74
N ILE A 146 7.45 15.53 -9.03
CA ILE A 146 6.30 14.82 -9.63
C ILE A 146 6.59 13.33 -9.60
N GLN A 147 5.64 12.56 -9.08
CA GLN A 147 5.61 11.11 -9.17
C GLN A 147 4.52 10.68 -10.17
N THR A 148 4.89 9.79 -11.09
CA THR A 148 3.94 9.21 -12.05
C THR A 148 3.36 7.93 -11.50
N VAL A 149 2.02 7.82 -11.55
CA VAL A 149 1.25 6.67 -11.12
C VAL A 149 0.46 6.14 -12.30
N ASN A 150 0.61 4.86 -12.61
CA ASN A 150 -0.22 4.19 -13.60
C ASN A 150 -1.29 3.36 -12.89
N ILE A 151 -2.56 3.60 -13.23
CA ILE A 151 -3.69 2.82 -12.73
C ILE A 151 -4.18 1.94 -13.86
N VAL A 152 -4.26 0.65 -13.58
CA VAL A 152 -4.66 -0.37 -14.54
C VAL A 152 -5.63 -1.32 -13.85
N ASP A 153 -6.70 -1.72 -14.54
CA ASP A 153 -7.60 -2.70 -13.96
C ASP A 153 -7.07 -4.13 -14.05
N GLY A 154 -7.46 -4.97 -13.08
CA GLY A 154 -7.12 -6.38 -13.06
C GLY A 154 -7.98 -7.20 -14.03
N GLN A 155 -7.48 -8.38 -14.40
CA GLN A 155 -8.29 -9.34 -15.15
C GLN A 155 -9.00 -10.28 -14.15
N PRO A 156 -10.32 -10.44 -14.21
CA PRO A 156 -11.03 -11.36 -13.30
C PRO A 156 -10.58 -12.80 -13.53
N MET A 157 -10.25 -13.48 -12.44
CA MET A 157 -9.96 -14.92 -12.41
C MET A 157 -11.17 -15.70 -11.91
N TRP A 158 -11.92 -15.12 -10.97
CA TRP A 158 -13.10 -15.72 -10.36
C TRP A 158 -14.04 -14.63 -9.83
N GLY A 159 -15.33 -14.94 -9.79
CA GLY A 159 -16.39 -14.05 -9.36
C GLY A 159 -16.98 -13.23 -10.50
N PRO A 160 -17.92 -12.31 -10.22
CA PRO A 160 -18.35 -11.93 -8.87
C PRO A 160 -19.14 -13.04 -8.16
N GLN A 161 -18.75 -13.40 -6.94
CA GLN A 161 -19.50 -14.32 -6.08
C GLN A 161 -20.30 -13.52 -5.06
N VAL A 162 -21.62 -13.53 -5.20
CA VAL A 162 -22.52 -12.79 -4.32
C VAL A 162 -22.72 -13.52 -2.99
N PHE A 163 -22.76 -12.77 -1.89
CA PHE A 163 -23.07 -13.24 -0.55
C PHE A 163 -23.87 -12.19 0.23
N GLY A 164 -24.67 -12.65 1.20
CA GLY A 164 -25.38 -11.77 2.13
C GLY A 164 -24.45 -11.33 3.26
N VAL A 165 -24.46 -10.04 3.61
CA VAL A 165 -23.65 -9.52 4.71
C VAL A 165 -24.23 -10.00 6.06
N PRO A 166 -23.49 -10.77 6.87
CA PRO A 166 -24.00 -11.30 8.13
C PRO A 166 -24.24 -10.22 9.20
N ALA A 167 -25.01 -10.57 10.23
CA ALA A 167 -25.19 -9.72 11.40
C ALA A 167 -23.83 -9.39 12.07
N GLY A 168 -23.71 -8.18 12.62
CA GLY A 168 -22.48 -7.69 13.24
C GLY A 168 -21.49 -7.02 12.28
N PHE A 169 -21.76 -7.01 10.97
CA PHE A 169 -20.99 -6.24 9.98
C PHE A 169 -21.74 -5.00 9.51
N ASP A 170 -20.99 -3.96 9.11
CA ASP A 170 -21.54 -2.80 8.40
C ASP A 170 -22.30 -3.27 7.15
N GLY A 171 -23.54 -2.80 6.98
CA GLY A 171 -24.42 -3.21 5.89
C GLY A 171 -25.06 -4.60 6.06
N ALA A 172 -25.21 -5.12 7.28
CA ALA A 172 -25.91 -6.39 7.52
C ALA A 172 -27.28 -6.44 6.82
N GLY A 173 -27.58 -7.57 6.17
CA GLY A 173 -28.81 -7.76 5.39
C GLY A 173 -28.75 -7.26 3.94
N THR A 174 -27.67 -6.60 3.52
CA THR A 174 -27.43 -6.28 2.10
C THR A 174 -26.57 -7.35 1.43
N TYR A 175 -26.32 -7.19 0.13
CA TYR A 175 -25.50 -8.13 -0.66
C TYR A 175 -24.20 -7.49 -1.13
N ARG A 176 -23.12 -8.28 -1.07
CA ARG A 176 -21.80 -7.93 -1.58
C ARG A 176 -21.30 -9.02 -2.50
N ALA A 177 -20.28 -8.71 -3.29
CA ALA A 177 -19.64 -9.66 -4.17
C ALA A 177 -18.12 -9.69 -3.96
N TYR A 178 -17.58 -10.90 -3.87
CA TYR A 178 -16.16 -11.16 -3.92
C TYR A 178 -15.70 -11.41 -5.35
N THR A 179 -14.54 -10.85 -5.71
CA THR A 179 -13.88 -11.11 -6.99
C THR A 179 -12.39 -11.34 -6.74
N LEU A 180 -11.83 -12.36 -7.39
CA LEU A 180 -10.38 -12.56 -7.46
C LEU A 180 -9.88 -12.12 -8.83
N LEU A 181 -8.82 -11.33 -8.83
CA LEU A 181 -8.23 -10.69 -10.00
C LEU A 181 -6.77 -11.12 -10.15
N THR A 182 -6.29 -11.20 -11.38
CA THR A 182 -4.85 -11.26 -11.68
C THR A 182 -4.35 -9.91 -12.13
N PHE A 183 -3.14 -9.57 -11.69
CA PHE A 183 -2.47 -8.33 -12.02
C PHE A 183 -1.03 -8.56 -12.41
N PHE A 184 -0.61 -7.90 -13.48
CA PHE A 184 0.73 -8.01 -14.03
C PHE A 184 1.54 -6.78 -13.64
N GLN A 185 2.49 -6.95 -12.73
CA GLN A 185 3.44 -5.90 -12.36
C GLN A 185 4.69 -6.05 -13.25
N GLY A 186 4.58 -5.61 -14.51
CA GLY A 186 5.66 -5.74 -15.50
C GLY A 186 5.76 -7.14 -16.13
N THR A 187 6.97 -7.56 -16.49
CA THR A 187 7.18 -8.70 -17.39
C THR A 187 7.21 -10.08 -16.73
N GLN A 188 7.38 -10.17 -15.41
CA GLN A 188 7.64 -11.46 -14.72
C GLN A 188 6.76 -11.71 -13.49
N LYS A 189 6.24 -10.66 -12.84
CA LYS A 189 5.52 -10.79 -11.57
C LYS A 189 4.03 -10.70 -11.78
N ARG A 190 3.32 -11.77 -11.39
CA ARG A 190 1.87 -11.82 -11.35
C ARG A 190 1.43 -11.89 -9.91
N SER A 191 0.46 -11.07 -9.56
CA SER A 191 -0.12 -11.05 -8.23
C SER A 191 -1.60 -11.35 -8.31
N ILE A 192 -2.07 -12.13 -7.35
CA ILE A 192 -3.50 -12.29 -7.12
C ILE A 192 -3.98 -11.11 -6.28
N TYR A 193 -5.15 -10.61 -6.62
CA TYR A 193 -5.81 -9.49 -5.98
C TYR A 193 -7.21 -9.89 -5.55
N PHE A 194 -7.62 -9.35 -4.43
CA PHE A 194 -8.98 -9.44 -3.93
C PHE A 194 -9.70 -8.11 -4.21
N ARG A 195 -10.97 -8.19 -4.61
CA ARG A 195 -11.87 -7.05 -4.70
C ARG A 195 -13.21 -7.38 -4.04
N LEU A 196 -13.69 -6.43 -3.25
CA LEU A 196 -15.03 -6.45 -2.65
C LEU A 196 -15.86 -5.29 -3.23
N SER A 197 -17.06 -5.60 -3.72
CA SER A 197 -18.01 -4.59 -4.18
C SER A 197 -19.39 -4.79 -3.56
N ASP A 198 -20.15 -3.70 -3.42
CA ASP A 198 -21.58 -3.78 -3.13
C ASP A 198 -22.31 -4.31 -4.37
N ASN A 199 -23.12 -5.35 -4.20
CA ASN A 199 -23.75 -6.06 -5.32
C ASN A 199 -24.72 -5.14 -6.09
N ASP A 200 -25.53 -4.39 -5.36
CA ASP A 200 -26.64 -3.64 -5.95
C ASP A 200 -26.17 -2.36 -6.66
N THR A 201 -25.05 -1.78 -6.23
CA THR A 201 -24.52 -0.52 -6.78
C THR A 201 -23.27 -0.69 -7.63
N GLY A 202 -22.62 -1.84 -7.56
CA GLY A 202 -21.29 -2.06 -8.16
C GLY A 202 -20.16 -1.28 -7.48
N ARG A 203 -20.44 -0.53 -6.40
CA ARG A 203 -19.44 0.28 -5.72
C ARG A 203 -18.35 -0.61 -5.12
N VAL A 204 -17.12 -0.44 -5.60
CA VAL A 204 -15.96 -1.13 -5.04
C VAL A 204 -15.63 -0.54 -3.66
N ARG A 205 -15.58 -1.41 -2.64
CA ARG A 205 -15.23 -1.06 -1.27
C ARG A 205 -13.74 -1.14 -1.01
N THR A 206 -13.10 -2.19 -1.49
CA THR A 206 -11.66 -2.38 -1.33
C THR A 206 -11.11 -3.28 -2.41
N THR A 207 -9.87 -2.99 -2.81
CA THR A 207 -9.05 -3.86 -3.65
C THR A 207 -7.64 -3.91 -3.06
N TYR A 208 -7.05 -5.09 -2.92
CA TYR A 208 -5.66 -5.23 -2.49
C TYR A 208 -5.05 -6.56 -2.94
N SER A 209 -3.71 -6.61 -2.98
CA SER A 209 -2.99 -7.81 -3.35
C SER A 209 -3.02 -8.86 -2.23
N LEU A 210 -3.25 -10.12 -2.60
CA LEU A 210 -3.10 -11.27 -1.70
C LEU A 210 -1.70 -11.88 -1.74
N GLY A 211 -0.87 -11.50 -2.72
CA GLY A 211 0.48 -12.02 -2.91
C GLY A 211 0.83 -12.25 -4.38
N GLU A 212 2.10 -12.58 -4.63
CA GLU A 212 2.54 -13.15 -5.91
C GLU A 212 1.93 -14.56 -6.07
N TYR A 213 1.62 -14.97 -7.31
CA TYR A 213 1.15 -16.32 -7.57
C TYR A 213 1.71 -16.89 -8.88
N MET A 214 1.85 -18.22 -8.91
CA MET A 214 2.24 -18.98 -10.07
C MET A 214 1.02 -19.50 -10.81
N MET A 215 0.98 -19.33 -12.13
CA MET A 215 -0.11 -19.89 -12.95
C MET A 215 -0.02 -21.41 -13.16
N VAL A 216 1.06 -22.05 -12.70
CA VAL A 216 1.22 -23.51 -12.77
C VAL A 216 0.03 -24.22 -12.12
N ARG A 217 -0.56 -23.61 -11.08
CA ARG A 217 -1.81 -24.07 -10.48
C ARG A 217 -2.76 -22.88 -10.30
N PRO A 218 -4.03 -23.00 -10.72
CA PRO A 218 -5.02 -21.97 -10.42
C PRO A 218 -5.18 -21.84 -8.90
N PRO A 219 -5.40 -20.63 -8.37
CA PRO A 219 -5.79 -20.43 -6.99
C PRO A 219 -7.08 -21.18 -6.65
N GLU A 220 -7.07 -21.87 -5.52
CA GLU A 220 -8.26 -22.48 -4.94
C GLU A 220 -8.99 -21.45 -4.08
N HIS A 221 -10.31 -21.52 -4.05
CA HIS A 221 -11.14 -20.59 -3.30
C HIS A 221 -12.42 -21.28 -2.79
N ALA A 222 -12.93 -20.81 -1.66
CA ALA A 222 -14.22 -21.24 -1.11
C ALA A 222 -14.79 -20.14 -0.22
N VAL A 223 -16.12 -20.06 -0.11
CA VAL A 223 -16.80 -19.18 0.85
C VAL A 223 -17.41 -20.07 1.94
N ASP A 224 -17.11 -19.78 3.20
CA ASP A 224 -17.60 -20.56 4.33
C ASP A 224 -19.03 -20.17 4.75
N ALA A 225 -19.58 -20.89 5.74
CA ALA A 225 -20.91 -20.62 6.29
C ALA A 225 -21.05 -19.22 6.92
N GLN A 226 -19.94 -18.59 7.31
CA GLN A 226 -19.86 -17.24 7.88
C GLN A 226 -19.59 -16.17 6.81
N SER A 227 -19.68 -16.53 5.52
CA SER A 227 -19.41 -15.66 4.37
C SER A 227 -17.97 -15.14 4.31
N GLN A 228 -17.02 -15.83 4.93
CA GLN A 228 -15.59 -15.54 4.80
C GLN A 228 -15.07 -16.18 3.52
N LEU A 229 -14.25 -15.43 2.78
CA LEU A 229 -13.57 -15.94 1.59
C LEU A 229 -12.23 -16.57 1.99
N HIS A 230 -12.07 -17.84 1.63
CA HIS A 230 -10.85 -18.60 1.74
C HIS A 230 -10.16 -18.63 0.38
N VAL A 231 -8.87 -18.32 0.34
CA VAL A 231 -8.07 -18.34 -0.89
C VAL A 231 -6.75 -19.05 -0.61
N LEU A 232 -6.45 -20.07 -1.39
CA LEU A 232 -5.16 -20.77 -1.38
C LEU A 232 -4.50 -20.60 -2.74
N HIS A 233 -3.31 -20.02 -2.77
CA HIS A 233 -2.56 -19.85 -4.01
C HIS A 233 -1.10 -20.25 -3.84
N MET A 234 -0.52 -20.77 -4.92
CA MET A 234 0.89 -21.13 -4.99
C MET A 234 1.70 -19.86 -5.27
N ALA A 235 2.51 -19.42 -4.31
CA ALA A 235 3.31 -18.20 -4.43
C ALA A 235 4.68 -18.44 -5.09
N ALA A 236 5.25 -19.63 -4.88
CA ALA A 236 6.52 -20.09 -5.44
C ALA A 236 6.53 -21.63 -5.51
N PRO A 237 7.53 -22.28 -6.15
CA PRO A 237 7.64 -23.73 -6.16
C PRO A 237 7.49 -24.33 -4.76
N GLN A 238 6.49 -25.20 -4.59
CA GLN A 238 6.14 -25.87 -3.33
C GLN A 238 5.77 -24.94 -2.15
N GLN A 239 5.51 -23.66 -2.40
CA GLN A 239 5.14 -22.67 -1.38
C GLN A 239 3.77 -22.07 -1.69
N TYR A 240 2.91 -22.02 -0.67
CA TYR A 240 1.53 -21.57 -0.79
C TYR A 240 1.21 -20.54 0.27
N PHE A 241 0.29 -19.62 -0.05
CA PHE A 241 -0.36 -18.76 0.93
C PHE A 241 -1.84 -19.09 1.00
N TYR A 242 -2.31 -19.27 2.23
CA TYR A 242 -3.71 -19.40 2.58
C TYR A 242 -4.18 -18.13 3.29
N THR A 243 -5.17 -17.46 2.70
CA THR A 243 -5.75 -16.22 3.22
C THR A 243 -7.23 -16.42 3.52
N VAL A 244 -7.70 -15.92 4.66
CA VAL A 244 -9.11 -15.85 5.04
C VAL A 244 -9.51 -14.39 5.14
N ILE A 245 -10.59 -14.00 4.45
CA ILE A 245 -11.05 -12.62 4.32
C ILE A 245 -12.48 -12.52 4.82
N GLN A 246 -12.75 -11.57 5.70
CA GLN A 246 -14.08 -11.36 6.29
C GLN A 246 -15.07 -10.70 5.30
N PRO A 247 -16.38 -10.76 5.57
CA PRO A 247 -17.43 -9.97 4.90
C PRO A 247 -17.17 -8.46 4.81
N SER A 248 -16.33 -7.91 5.70
CA SER A 248 -15.89 -6.50 5.68
C SER A 248 -14.82 -6.20 4.62
N GLY A 249 -14.23 -7.24 4.03
CA GLY A 249 -13.06 -7.15 3.15
C GLY A 249 -11.73 -7.15 3.88
N LYS A 250 -11.70 -7.20 5.23
CA LYS A 250 -10.45 -7.29 6.00
C LYS A 250 -9.90 -8.71 6.02
N VAL A 251 -8.58 -8.84 5.93
CA VAL A 251 -7.89 -10.13 6.12
C VAL A 251 -8.01 -10.54 7.59
N LEU A 252 -8.63 -11.69 7.83
CA LEU A 252 -8.71 -12.32 9.16
C LEU A 252 -7.42 -13.06 9.49
N LYS A 253 -6.86 -13.76 8.50
CA LYS A 253 -5.70 -14.64 8.67
C LYS A 253 -4.97 -14.79 7.34
N GLN A 254 -3.65 -14.82 7.37
CA GLN A 254 -2.81 -15.26 6.25
C GLN A 254 -1.69 -16.16 6.77
N VAL A 255 -1.54 -17.35 6.19
CA VAL A 255 -0.56 -18.35 6.63
C VAL A 255 0.17 -18.94 5.43
N GLY A 256 1.49 -19.06 5.54
CA GLY A 256 2.33 -19.78 4.59
C GLY A 256 2.29 -21.28 4.81
N TYR A 257 2.25 -22.06 3.73
CA TYR A 257 2.35 -23.51 3.73
C TYR A 257 3.44 -23.98 2.75
N ARG A 258 3.98 -25.17 3.01
CA ARG A 258 4.81 -25.90 2.05
C ARG A 258 4.30 -27.31 1.83
N GLU A 259 4.69 -27.88 0.69
CA GLU A 259 4.49 -29.31 0.42
C GLU A 259 5.35 -30.15 1.38
N LYS A 260 4.82 -31.30 1.80
CA LYS A 260 5.53 -32.28 2.63
C LYS A 260 5.55 -33.63 1.89
N GLY A 261 6.65 -33.90 1.18
CA GLY A 261 6.72 -35.03 0.25
C GLY A 261 5.69 -34.88 -0.86
N LEU A 262 4.77 -35.84 -0.99
CA LEU A 262 3.65 -35.77 -1.94
C LEU A 262 2.41 -35.05 -1.38
N SER A 263 2.41 -34.69 -0.09
CA SER A 263 1.29 -34.01 0.55
C SER A 263 1.33 -32.52 0.23
N ARG A 264 0.39 -32.08 -0.60
CA ARG A 264 0.20 -30.69 -1.00
C ARG A 264 -0.94 -30.05 -0.19
N PRO A 265 -0.84 -28.76 0.17
CA PRO A 265 -1.98 -28.01 0.71
C PRO A 265 -3.11 -27.90 -0.31
N GLU A 266 -4.32 -28.22 0.11
CA GLU A 266 -5.56 -28.09 -0.67
C GLU A 266 -6.68 -27.53 0.23
N LEU A 267 -7.57 -26.74 -0.33
CA LEU A 267 -8.80 -26.35 0.36
C LEU A 267 -9.80 -27.51 0.37
N VAL A 268 -10.36 -27.78 1.53
CA VAL A 268 -11.45 -28.74 1.72
C VAL A 268 -12.61 -28.05 2.40
N VAL A 269 -13.82 -28.31 1.91
CA VAL A 269 -15.08 -27.83 2.48
C VAL A 269 -15.77 -29.02 3.13
N ASN A 270 -16.14 -28.90 4.40
CA ASN A 270 -16.88 -29.96 5.09
C ASN A 270 -18.40 -29.86 4.78
N PRO A 271 -19.21 -30.88 5.12
CA PRO A 271 -20.66 -30.83 4.91
C PRO A 271 -21.39 -29.68 5.62
N GLN A 272 -20.79 -29.12 6.68
CA GLN A 272 -21.30 -27.98 7.43
C GLN A 272 -20.99 -26.63 6.76
N GLY A 273 -20.17 -26.63 5.70
CA GLY A 273 -19.74 -25.42 4.99
C GLY A 273 -18.51 -24.75 5.60
N ASP A 274 -17.84 -25.35 6.58
CA ASP A 274 -16.55 -24.85 7.06
C ASP A 274 -15.44 -25.20 6.08
N VAL A 275 -14.47 -24.30 5.95
CA VAL A 275 -13.33 -24.46 5.04
C VAL A 275 -12.04 -24.65 5.83
N ALA A 276 -11.26 -25.66 5.47
CA ALA A 276 -9.97 -25.96 6.07
C ALA A 276 -8.90 -26.27 5.01
N ILE A 277 -7.64 -26.28 5.45
CA ILE A 277 -6.51 -26.77 4.64
C ILE A 277 -6.26 -28.24 4.98
N ARG A 278 -6.14 -29.08 3.94
CA ARG A 278 -5.67 -30.46 4.06
C ARG A 278 -4.33 -30.61 3.35
N GLY A 279 -3.40 -31.29 4.01
CA GLY A 279 -2.08 -31.59 3.45
C GLY A 279 -1.07 -30.44 3.56
N GLY A 280 0.17 -30.75 3.20
CA GLY A 280 1.31 -29.88 3.44
C GLY A 280 1.61 -29.63 4.92
N VAL A 281 2.41 -28.60 5.20
CA VAL A 281 2.80 -28.18 6.55
C VAL A 281 2.87 -26.66 6.60
N SER A 282 2.38 -26.04 7.68
CA SER A 282 2.46 -24.58 7.82
C SER A 282 3.90 -24.15 8.11
N VAL A 283 4.27 -22.92 7.73
CA VAL A 283 5.61 -22.36 8.02
C VAL A 283 5.87 -22.31 9.52
N GLU A 284 4.88 -21.92 10.33
CA GLU A 284 4.95 -21.95 11.79
C GLU A 284 5.20 -23.36 12.34
N GLU A 285 4.54 -24.37 11.78
CA GLU A 285 4.80 -25.76 12.14
C GLU A 285 6.22 -26.19 11.72
N MET A 286 6.81 -25.66 10.65
CA MET A 286 8.21 -25.98 10.33
C MET A 286 9.20 -25.32 11.29
N GLU A 287 8.91 -24.11 11.75
CA GLU A 287 9.80 -23.33 12.63
C GLU A 287 9.75 -23.76 14.10
N THR A 288 8.68 -24.43 14.52
CA THR A 288 8.57 -25.00 15.87
C THR A 288 9.40 -26.28 15.99
N PRO A 289 10.37 -26.39 16.93
CA PRO A 289 11.16 -27.61 17.12
C PRO A 289 10.26 -28.85 17.37
N TYR A 290 10.67 -30.01 16.85
CA TYR A 290 9.89 -31.25 16.97
C TYR A 290 9.60 -31.63 18.43
N GLU A 291 10.58 -31.41 19.32
CA GLU A 291 10.47 -31.68 20.75
C GLU A 291 9.34 -30.86 21.39
N GLU A 292 9.24 -29.57 21.08
CA GLU A 292 8.23 -28.68 21.66
C GLU A 292 6.79 -29.04 21.22
N ARG A 293 6.64 -29.60 20.02
CA ARG A 293 5.35 -30.08 19.50
C ARG A 293 4.89 -31.38 20.16
N GLU A 294 5.80 -32.31 20.42
CA GLU A 294 5.52 -33.55 21.18
C GLU A 294 5.19 -33.24 22.64
N PHE A 295 5.98 -32.37 23.29
CA PHE A 295 5.76 -32.00 24.69
C PHE A 295 4.38 -31.34 24.92
N ARG A 296 3.92 -30.46 24.01
CA ARG A 296 2.57 -29.87 24.10
C ARG A 296 1.48 -30.95 24.02
N LYS A 297 1.56 -31.85 23.03
CA LYS A 297 0.57 -32.94 22.84
C LYS A 297 0.52 -33.93 24.00
N LEU A 298 1.65 -34.20 24.65
CA LEU A 298 1.73 -35.07 25.83
C LEU A 298 1.23 -34.39 27.11
N SER A 299 1.38 -33.06 27.21
CA SER A 299 0.95 -32.28 28.38
C SER A 299 -0.53 -31.86 28.37
N GLU A 300 -1.19 -31.86 27.21
CA GLU A 300 -2.61 -31.56 27.10
C GLU A 300 -3.45 -32.72 27.65
N ARG A 301 -3.90 -32.57 28.91
CA ARG A 301 -4.79 -33.52 29.57
C ARG A 301 -6.16 -33.52 28.85
N PRO A 302 -6.73 -34.69 28.49
CA PRO A 302 -8.04 -34.77 27.86
C PRO A 302 -9.12 -34.10 28.72
N PRO A 303 -10.06 -33.33 28.11
CA PRO A 303 -11.19 -32.76 28.85
C PRO A 303 -12.04 -33.88 29.46
N GLY A 304 -12.32 -33.79 30.77
CA GLY A 304 -13.27 -34.67 31.46
C GLY A 304 -12.69 -35.71 32.43
N MET A 305 -11.39 -35.72 32.72
CA MET A 305 -10.87 -36.60 33.78
C MET A 305 -11.22 -36.07 35.18
N PRO A 306 -11.77 -36.91 36.08
CA PRO A 306 -12.08 -36.50 37.45
C PRO A 306 -10.80 -36.04 38.18
N VAL A 307 -10.93 -34.91 38.87
CA VAL A 307 -9.87 -34.40 39.75
C VAL A 307 -9.84 -35.30 40.98
N TYR A 308 -8.78 -36.08 41.13
CA TYR A 308 -8.53 -36.80 42.36
C TYR A 308 -8.15 -35.78 43.44
N SER A 309 -9.09 -35.50 44.35
CA SER A 309 -8.80 -34.77 45.58
C SER A 309 -8.17 -35.75 46.57
N PRO A 310 -6.91 -35.57 46.98
CA PRO A 310 -6.32 -36.42 48.01
C PRO A 310 -7.07 -36.20 49.33
N PRO A 311 -7.35 -37.27 50.10
CA PRO A 311 -8.02 -37.15 51.39
C PRO A 311 -7.13 -36.37 52.36
N GLY A 312 -7.74 -35.37 53.01
CA GLY A 312 -7.07 -34.43 53.90
C GLY A 312 -6.39 -35.09 55.10
N GLY A 313 -5.24 -34.51 55.45
CA GLY A 313 -4.62 -34.60 56.77
C GLY A 313 -4.78 -33.30 57.52
#